data_AF-A0A968YZ57-F1
#
_entry.id   AF-A0A968YZ57-F1
#
_cell.length_a   1.000
_cell.length_b   1.000
_cell.length_c   1.000
_cell.angle_alpha   90.00
_cell.angle_beta   90.00
_cell.angle_gamma   90.00
#
_symmetry.space_group_name_H-M   'P 1'
#
loop_
_entity.id
_entity.type
_entity.pdbx_description
1 polymer ?
#
loop_
_entity_poly.entity_id
_entity_poly.type
_entity_poly.pdbx_seq_one_letter_code
_entity_poly.pdbx_strand_id
1 'polypeptide(L)'
;MNAPSLETTNRLPSAAEWETALGESIALRPTTQPFGKDLNCDPGTQVFQHLVASQRGGMIVTSLRLSTRLLTLSLGEPQFQELLETFWKTTPPERFASDEASNWATYLQTLSLSVPFLEDVLRFELASHQVLSEGTPQRVMFSSDPFPILSALQLVQGG
;
A
#
# COMPACT_ATOMS: atom_id res chain seq x y z
N MET A 1 -31.94 -34.07 26.34
CA MET A 1 -31.91 -32.80 25.60
C MET A 1 -30.77 -32.00 26.19
N ASN A 2 -29.57 -32.10 25.61
CA ASN A 2 -28.35 -31.51 26.18
C ASN A 2 -28.26 -30.04 25.74
N ALA A 3 -28.19 -29.13 26.72
CA ALA A 3 -27.83 -27.75 26.47
C ALA A 3 -26.36 -27.67 26.03
N PRO A 4 -26.00 -26.88 25.00
CA PRO A 4 -24.60 -26.63 24.70
C PRO A 4 -24.03 -25.68 25.77
N SER A 5 -23.05 -26.15 26.52
CA SER A 5 -22.28 -25.34 27.46
C SER A 5 -21.48 -24.30 26.67
N LEU A 6 -21.92 -23.04 26.73
CA LEU A 6 -21.09 -21.89 26.35
C LEU A 6 -20.13 -21.60 27.51
N GLU A 7 -19.12 -22.45 27.68
CA GLU A 7 -17.93 -22.07 28.43
C GLU A 7 -17.07 -21.19 27.53
N THR A 8 -17.43 -19.91 27.43
CA THR A 8 -16.49 -18.87 27.02
C THR A 8 -15.44 -18.80 28.11
N THR A 9 -14.31 -19.45 27.87
CA THR A 9 -13.12 -19.41 28.73
C THR A 9 -12.70 -17.96 28.96
N ASN A 10 -13.04 -17.42 30.13
CA ASN A 10 -12.64 -16.10 30.63
C ASN A 10 -11.16 -16.12 31.05
N ARG A 11 -10.26 -16.34 30.09
CA ARG A 11 -8.81 -16.24 30.28
C ARG A 11 -8.35 -14.90 29.75
N LEU A 12 -7.61 -14.15 30.58
CA LEU A 12 -6.93 -12.95 30.12
C LEU A 12 -5.86 -13.32 29.08
N PRO A 13 -5.79 -12.62 27.94
CA PRO A 13 -4.74 -12.82 26.95
C PRO A 13 -3.34 -12.58 27.55
N SER A 14 -2.38 -13.38 27.13
CA SER A 14 -0.96 -13.17 27.42
C SER A 14 -0.42 -11.91 26.71
N ALA A 15 0.73 -11.41 27.17
CA ALA A 15 1.39 -10.27 26.54
C ALA A 15 1.69 -10.50 25.05
N ALA A 16 2.17 -11.69 24.69
CA ALA A 16 2.49 -12.03 23.30
C ALA A 16 1.24 -12.07 22.39
N GLU A 17 0.11 -12.59 22.90
CA GLU A 17 -1.17 -12.57 22.17
C GLU A 17 -1.65 -11.14 21.95
N TRP A 18 -1.48 -10.28 22.97
CA TRP A 18 -1.79 -8.85 22.89
C TRP A 18 -0.93 -8.10 21.87
N GLU A 19 0.39 -8.27 21.93
CA GLU A 19 1.34 -7.63 21.01
C GLU A 19 1.06 -8.05 19.57
N THR A 20 0.77 -9.33 19.35
CA THR A 20 0.43 -9.85 18.03
C THR A 20 -0.86 -9.24 17.51
N ALA A 21 -1.93 -9.25 18.31
CA ALA A 21 -3.23 -8.70 17.91
C ALA A 21 -3.17 -7.19 17.65
N LEU A 22 -2.45 -6.44 18.49
CA LEU A 22 -2.24 -5.00 18.31
C LEU A 22 -1.42 -4.73 17.05
N GLY A 23 -0.34 -5.49 16.82
CA GLY A 23 0.47 -5.36 15.61
C GLY A 23 -0.30 -5.68 14.33
N GLU A 24 -1.16 -6.71 14.34
CA GLU A 24 -2.07 -7.03 13.25
C GLU A 24 -3.06 -5.87 12.99
N SER A 25 -3.68 -5.36 14.05
CA SER A 25 -4.66 -4.27 13.98
C SER A 25 -4.06 -2.96 13.46
N ILE A 26 -2.90 -2.55 13.98
CA ILE A 26 -2.18 -1.34 13.53
C ILE A 26 -1.75 -1.48 12.05
N ALA A 27 -1.36 -2.69 11.64
CA ALA A 27 -1.00 -2.99 10.26
C ALA A 27 -2.21 -3.14 9.31
N LEU A 28 -3.43 -2.82 9.78
CA LEU A 28 -4.69 -2.96 9.03
C LEU A 28 -4.96 -4.39 8.54
N ARG A 29 -4.46 -5.39 9.28
CA ARG A 29 -4.70 -6.81 8.98
C ARG A 29 -5.86 -7.37 9.82
N PRO A 30 -6.59 -8.36 9.30
CA PRO A 30 -7.53 -9.12 10.12
C PRO A 30 -6.82 -9.73 11.32
N THR A 31 -7.31 -9.41 12.51
CA THR A 31 -6.75 -9.95 13.76
C THR A 31 -7.13 -11.42 13.91
N THR A 32 -6.17 -12.27 14.27
CA THR A 32 -6.41 -13.69 14.54
C THR A 32 -7.03 -13.95 15.91
N GLN A 33 -6.97 -12.95 16.80
CA GLN A 33 -7.42 -13.06 18.19
C GLN A 33 -8.88 -12.62 18.39
N PRO A 34 -9.65 -13.27 19.30
CA PRO A 34 -11.05 -12.94 19.55
C PRO A 34 -11.31 -11.50 20.00
N PHE A 35 -10.38 -10.91 20.76
CA PHE A 35 -10.46 -9.53 21.26
C PHE A 35 -9.96 -8.48 20.26
N GLY A 36 -9.54 -8.88 19.05
CA GLY A 36 -9.04 -7.95 18.04
C GLY A 36 -10.11 -6.99 17.51
N LYS A 37 -11.40 -7.33 17.65
CA LYS A 37 -12.50 -6.39 17.37
C LYS A 37 -12.49 -5.19 18.32
N ASP A 38 -12.26 -5.44 19.61
CA ASP A 38 -12.22 -4.37 20.62
C ASP A 38 -11.03 -3.45 20.37
N LEU A 39 -9.89 -4.03 19.95
CA LEU A 39 -8.71 -3.29 19.51
C LEU A 39 -8.97 -2.37 18.32
N ASN A 40 -9.70 -2.83 17.31
CA ASN A 40 -10.05 -2.01 16.15
C ASN A 40 -11.00 -0.85 16.50
N CYS A 41 -11.77 -0.99 17.57
CA CYS A 41 -12.65 0.06 18.09
C CYS A 41 -11.93 1.05 19.01
N ASP A 42 -10.69 0.74 19.43
CA ASP A 42 -9.91 1.61 20.32
C ASP A 42 -9.43 2.88 19.57
N PRO A 43 -9.67 4.09 20.09
CA PRO A 43 -9.24 5.34 19.44
C PRO A 43 -7.72 5.45 19.26
N GLY A 44 -6.94 4.89 20.18
CA GLY A 44 -5.48 4.86 20.09
C GLY A 44 -5.00 4.03 18.91
N THR A 45 -5.60 2.86 18.69
CA THR A 45 -5.33 2.02 17.52
C THR A 45 -5.60 2.78 16.21
N GLN A 46 -6.70 3.54 16.14
CA GLN A 46 -7.05 4.31 14.94
C GLN A 46 -6.00 5.39 14.62
N VAL A 47 -5.41 6.03 15.63
CA VAL A 47 -4.31 6.98 15.44
C VAL A 47 -3.10 6.30 14.81
N PHE A 48 -2.71 5.13 15.30
CA PHE A 48 -1.58 4.37 14.73
C PHE A 48 -1.87 3.86 13.32
N GLN A 49 -3.09 3.38 13.06
CA GLN A 49 -3.52 2.99 11.72
C GLN A 49 -3.43 4.15 10.73
N HIS A 50 -3.87 5.35 11.12
CA HIS A 50 -3.75 6.55 10.30
C HIS A 50 -2.29 6.93 10.03
N LEU A 51 -1.43 6.84 11.05
CA LEU A 51 0.00 7.11 10.89
C LEU A 51 0.66 6.12 9.92
N VAL A 52 0.36 4.83 10.04
CA VAL A 52 0.84 3.78 9.14
C VAL A 52 0.37 4.04 7.71
N ALA A 53 -0.93 4.30 7.52
CA ALA A 53 -1.50 4.64 6.21
C ALA A 53 -0.80 5.85 5.57
N SER A 54 -0.64 6.94 6.34
CA SER A 54 0.03 8.16 5.89
C SER A 54 1.49 7.91 5.49
N GLN A 55 2.23 7.15 6.30
CA GLN A 55 3.61 6.77 5.99
C GLN A 55 3.70 5.95 4.70
N ARG A 56 2.85 4.93 4.54
CA ARG A 56 2.82 4.08 3.34
C ARG A 56 2.45 4.87 2.09
N GLY A 57 1.45 5.74 2.19
CA GLY A 57 1.08 6.65 1.11
C GLY A 57 2.25 7.55 0.70
N GLY A 58 2.96 8.12 1.68
CA GLY A 58 4.18 8.90 1.45
C GLY A 58 5.28 8.11 0.73
N MET A 59 5.50 6.85 1.11
CA MET A 59 6.46 5.95 0.43
C MET A 59 6.07 5.74 -1.03
N ILE A 60 4.81 5.44 -1.32
CA ILE A 60 4.31 5.22 -2.69
C ILE A 60 4.44 6.48 -3.53
N VAL A 61 3.95 7.63 -3.04
CA VAL A 61 3.98 8.91 -3.78
C VAL A 61 5.41 9.35 -4.08
N THR A 62 6.34 9.10 -3.15
CA THR A 62 7.75 9.48 -3.31
C THR A 62 8.48 8.53 -4.26
N SER A 63 8.25 7.22 -4.14
CA SER A 63 8.91 6.22 -4.98
C SER A 63 8.35 6.20 -6.41
N LEU A 64 7.04 6.34 -6.58
CA LEU A 64 6.35 6.16 -7.87
C LEU A 64 5.60 7.43 -8.25
N ARG A 65 6.32 8.56 -8.25
CA ARG A 65 5.76 9.90 -8.42
C ARG A 65 5.02 10.07 -9.74
N LEU A 66 5.59 9.58 -10.85
CA LEU A 66 4.99 9.70 -12.18
C LEU A 66 3.74 8.82 -12.31
N SER A 67 3.82 7.58 -11.84
CA SER A 67 2.68 6.65 -11.85
C SER A 67 1.55 7.15 -10.96
N THR A 68 1.88 7.66 -9.77
CA THR A 68 0.90 8.26 -8.86
C THR A 68 0.21 9.45 -9.50
N ARG A 69 0.97 10.37 -10.10
CA ARG A 69 0.41 11.52 -10.81
C ARG A 69 -0.48 11.09 -11.98
N LEU A 70 -0.06 10.10 -12.75
CA LEU A 70 -0.83 9.56 -13.86
C LEU A 70 -2.15 8.96 -13.38
N LEU A 71 -2.14 8.19 -12.30
CA LEU A 71 -3.35 7.62 -11.68
C LEU A 71 -4.29 8.72 -11.20
N THR A 72 -3.79 9.70 -10.43
CA THR A 72 -4.61 10.80 -9.93
C THR A 72 -5.21 11.64 -11.07
N LEU A 73 -4.45 11.90 -12.15
CA LEU A 73 -4.95 12.63 -13.33
C LEU A 73 -6.01 11.84 -14.11
N SER A 74 -5.87 10.51 -14.17
CA SER A 74 -6.74 9.66 -15.00
C SER A 74 -8.01 9.23 -14.27
N LEU A 75 -7.89 8.94 -12.96
CA LEU A 75 -8.97 8.38 -12.15
C LEU A 75 -9.62 9.42 -11.25
N GLY A 76 -8.87 10.44 -10.83
CA GLY A 76 -9.25 11.36 -9.76
C GLY A 76 -8.71 10.94 -8.39
N GLU A 77 -8.63 11.92 -7.48
CA GLU A 77 -8.14 11.71 -6.11
C GLU A 77 -8.97 10.67 -5.32
N PRO A 78 -10.32 10.68 -5.34
CA PRO A 78 -11.09 9.71 -4.56
C PRO A 78 -10.82 8.26 -4.96
N GLN A 79 -10.77 7.98 -6.26
CA GLN A 79 -10.47 6.66 -6.78
C GLN A 79 -9.04 6.22 -6.45
N PHE A 80 -8.08 7.15 -6.51
CA PHE A 80 -6.71 6.85 -6.10
C PHE A 80 -6.61 6.47 -4.61
N GLN A 81 -7.32 7.20 -3.74
CA GLN A 81 -7.38 6.88 -2.31
C GLN A 81 -8.05 5.52 -2.05
N GLU A 82 -9.12 5.18 -2.78
CA GLU A 82 -9.77 3.86 -2.67
C GLU A 82 -8.82 2.71 -3.06
N LEU A 83 -7.99 2.92 -4.08
CA LEU A 83 -6.96 1.94 -4.47
C LEU A 83 -5.93 1.74 -3.34
N LEU A 84 -5.46 2.83 -2.72
CA LEU A 84 -4.52 2.75 -1.58
C LEU A 84 -5.13 2.01 -0.40
N GLU A 85 -6.36 2.36 -0.01
CA GLU A 85 -7.06 1.70 1.08
C GLU A 85 -7.27 0.21 0.84
N THR A 86 -7.59 -0.17 -0.40
CA THR A 86 -7.76 -1.57 -0.79
C THR A 86 -6.43 -2.31 -0.75
N PHE A 87 -5.38 -1.72 -1.29
CA PHE A 87 -4.03 -2.26 -1.21
C PHE A 87 -3.56 -2.47 0.24
N TRP A 88 -3.82 -1.51 1.13
CA TRP A 88 -3.41 -1.63 2.53
C TRP A 88 -4.10 -2.77 3.27
N LYS A 89 -5.32 -3.14 2.87
CA LYS A 89 -6.06 -4.29 3.41
C LYS A 89 -5.53 -5.63 2.90
N THR A 90 -4.93 -5.67 1.72
CA THR A 90 -4.46 -6.91 1.08
C THR A 90 -2.97 -7.16 1.26
N THR A 91 -2.19 -6.11 1.52
CA THR A 91 -0.73 -6.17 1.55
C THR A 91 -0.18 -5.57 2.84
N PRO A 92 0.64 -6.31 3.60
CA PRO A 92 1.25 -5.80 4.82
C PRO A 92 2.19 -4.62 4.53
N PRO A 93 2.38 -3.71 5.49
CA PRO A 93 3.33 -2.61 5.33
C PRO A 93 4.77 -3.11 5.23
N GLU A 94 5.53 -2.57 4.28
CA GLU A 94 6.96 -2.81 4.16
C GLU A 94 7.79 -1.80 4.94
N ARG A 95 9.03 -2.20 5.27
CA ARG A 95 10.01 -1.32 5.93
C ARG A 95 10.67 -0.34 4.96
N PHE A 96 10.85 -0.77 3.70
CA PHE A 96 11.59 -0.03 2.70
C PHE A 96 10.66 0.45 1.57
N ALA A 97 10.91 1.67 1.10
CA ALA A 97 10.06 2.31 0.08
C ALA A 97 10.14 1.62 -1.29
N SER A 98 11.25 0.94 -1.58
CA SER A 98 11.41 0.10 -2.78
C SER A 98 10.47 -1.11 -2.78
N ASP A 99 10.32 -1.74 -1.61
CA ASP A 99 9.53 -2.96 -1.46
C ASP A 99 8.04 -2.60 -1.46
N GLU A 100 7.65 -1.54 -0.75
CA GLU A 100 6.28 -1.00 -0.78
C GLU A 100 5.88 -0.61 -2.22
N ALA A 101 6.77 0.06 -2.95
CA ALA A 101 6.54 0.45 -4.35
C ALA A 101 6.38 -0.78 -5.27
N SER A 102 7.22 -1.81 -5.09
CA SER A 102 7.16 -3.04 -5.87
C SER A 102 5.85 -3.81 -5.61
N ASN A 103 5.45 -3.88 -4.34
CA ASN A 103 4.19 -4.49 -3.93
C ASN A 103 2.98 -3.71 -4.46
N TRP A 104 3.01 -2.38 -4.43
CA TRP A 104 1.98 -1.52 -5.00
C TRP A 104 1.85 -1.71 -6.52
N ALA A 105 2.97 -1.74 -7.24
CA ALA A 105 2.96 -1.97 -8.69
C ALA A 105 2.40 -3.35 -9.04
N THR A 106 2.77 -4.38 -8.27
CA THR A 106 2.21 -5.74 -8.42
C THR A 106 0.71 -5.74 -8.18
N TYR A 107 0.24 -5.06 -7.14
CA TYR A 107 -1.19 -4.91 -6.85
C TYR A 107 -1.93 -4.24 -8.03
N LEU A 108 -1.42 -3.12 -8.55
CA LEU A 108 -2.05 -2.42 -9.69
C LEU A 108 -2.15 -3.30 -10.95
N GLN A 109 -1.15 -4.15 -11.20
CA GLN A 109 -1.17 -5.09 -12.33
C GLN A 109 -2.31 -6.11 -12.22
N THR A 110 -2.77 -6.44 -11.01
CA THR A 110 -3.92 -7.36 -10.82
C THR A 110 -5.26 -6.74 -11.20
N LEU A 111 -5.36 -5.41 -11.24
CA LEU A 111 -6.63 -4.70 -11.39
C LEU A 111 -7.04 -4.41 -12.83
N SER A 112 -6.17 -4.67 -13.82
CA SER A 112 -6.43 -4.38 -15.25
C SER A 112 -6.96 -2.96 -15.49
N LEU A 113 -6.35 -1.96 -14.86
CA LEU A 113 -6.79 -0.56 -14.95
C LEU A 113 -6.70 -0.05 -16.39
N SER A 114 -7.77 0.62 -16.85
CA SER A 114 -7.80 1.29 -18.16
C SER A 114 -7.11 2.66 -18.12
N VAL A 115 -5.88 2.71 -17.62
CA VAL A 115 -5.06 3.94 -17.55
C VAL A 115 -3.95 3.85 -18.60
N PRO A 116 -4.01 4.66 -19.67
CA PRO A 116 -3.02 4.63 -20.73
C PRO A 116 -1.59 4.81 -20.20
N PHE A 117 -0.66 4.02 -20.72
CA PHE A 117 0.78 4.08 -20.41
C PHE A 117 1.18 3.77 -18.96
N LEU A 118 0.23 3.40 -18.08
CA LEU A 118 0.53 3.12 -16.66
C LEU A 118 1.61 2.04 -16.50
N GLU A 119 1.51 0.97 -17.27
CA GLU A 119 2.47 -0.14 -17.17
C GLU A 119 3.89 0.30 -17.58
N ASP A 120 4.00 1.10 -18.64
CA ASP A 120 5.29 1.61 -19.12
C ASP A 120 5.93 2.56 -18.10
N VAL A 121 5.14 3.45 -17.49
CA VAL A 121 5.61 4.39 -16.47
C VAL A 121 6.01 3.64 -15.19
N LEU A 122 5.22 2.67 -14.73
CA LEU A 122 5.56 1.84 -13.57
C LEU A 122 6.88 1.08 -13.81
N ARG A 123 7.03 0.46 -14.99
CA ARG A 123 8.25 -0.26 -15.36
C ARG A 123 9.48 0.63 -15.33
N PHE A 124 9.35 1.87 -15.81
CA PHE A 124 10.42 2.86 -15.78
C PHE A 124 10.81 3.29 -14.37
N GLU A 125 9.83 3.61 -13.51
CA GLU A 125 10.11 4.04 -12.14
C GLU A 125 10.71 2.90 -11.30
N LEU A 126 10.19 1.67 -11.42
CA LEU A 126 10.75 0.51 -10.73
C LEU A 126 12.19 0.20 -11.18
N ALA A 127 12.46 0.25 -12.49
CA ALA A 127 13.83 0.08 -12.99
C ALA A 127 14.77 1.18 -12.48
N SER A 128 14.28 2.40 -12.31
CA SER A 128 15.07 3.50 -11.74
C SER A 128 15.49 3.22 -10.28
N HIS A 129 14.58 2.64 -9.47
CA HIS A 129 14.92 2.18 -8.12
C HIS A 129 15.96 1.06 -8.11
N GLN A 130 15.82 0.09 -9.01
CA GLN A 130 16.77 -1.02 -9.13
C GLN A 130 18.18 -0.53 -9.50
N VAL A 131 18.30 0.41 -10.45
CA VAL A 131 19.60 1.01 -10.80
C VAL A 131 20.24 1.69 -9.60
N LEU A 132 19.46 2.44 -8.81
CA LEU A 132 19.97 3.14 -7.64
C LEU A 132 20.36 2.20 -6.50
N SER A 133 19.63 1.10 -6.33
CA SER A 133 19.87 0.11 -5.28
C SER A 133 21.01 -0.86 -5.62
N GLU A 134 21.09 -1.32 -6.86
CA GLU A 134 21.99 -2.41 -7.29
C GLU A 134 23.19 -1.90 -8.11
N GLY A 135 23.17 -0.64 -8.54
CA GLY A 135 24.21 -0.04 -9.37
C GLY A 135 24.31 -0.61 -10.79
N THR A 136 23.38 -1.48 -11.20
CA THR A 136 23.42 -2.17 -12.48
C THR A 136 22.57 -1.43 -13.53
N PRO A 137 23.11 -1.14 -14.73
CA PRO A 137 22.34 -0.51 -15.79
C PRO A 137 21.11 -1.34 -16.19
N GLN A 138 19.95 -0.69 -16.29
CA GLN A 138 18.69 -1.31 -16.72
C GLN A 138 18.27 -0.78 -18.09
N ARG A 139 17.61 -1.63 -18.89
CA ARG A 139 16.96 -1.24 -20.15
C ARG A 139 15.46 -1.38 -19.99
N VAL A 140 14.73 -0.29 -20.19
CA VAL A 140 13.26 -0.25 -20.12
C VAL A 140 12.71 -0.09 -21.52
N MET A 141 11.82 -1.02 -21.91
CA MET A 141 11.07 -0.91 -23.15
C MET A 141 9.77 -0.15 -22.90
N PHE A 142 9.39 0.73 -23.83
CA PHE A 142 8.11 1.42 -23.85
C PHE A 142 7.29 0.95 -25.06
N SER A 143 5.97 0.92 -24.92
CA SER A 143 5.06 0.56 -26.00
C SER A 143 4.90 1.66 -27.06
N SER A 144 5.24 2.90 -26.70
CA SER A 144 5.22 4.09 -27.56
C SER A 144 6.41 5.00 -27.28
N ASP A 145 6.54 6.12 -28.02
CA ASP A 145 7.52 7.16 -27.69
C ASP A 145 7.30 7.66 -26.24
N PRO A 146 8.27 7.48 -25.32
CA PRO A 146 8.10 7.87 -23.93
C PRO A 146 8.17 9.38 -23.69
N PHE A 147 8.80 10.13 -24.60
CA PHE A 147 9.16 11.51 -24.33
C PHE A 147 7.96 12.43 -24.03
N PRO A 148 6.85 12.39 -24.79
CA PRO A 148 5.68 13.24 -24.52
C PRO A 148 5.05 12.97 -23.14
N ILE A 149 4.95 11.69 -22.76
CA ILE A 149 4.29 11.27 -21.52
C ILE A 149 5.15 11.66 -20.30
N LEU A 150 6.43 11.30 -20.31
CA LEU A 150 7.33 11.60 -19.20
C LEU A 150 7.46 13.11 -19.00
N SER A 151 7.55 13.88 -20.08
CA SER A 151 7.64 15.34 -20.02
C SER A 151 6.37 15.96 -19.42
N ALA A 152 5.19 15.51 -19.83
CA ALA A 152 3.92 15.99 -19.28
C ALA A 152 3.77 15.68 -17.78
N LEU A 153 4.25 14.51 -17.34
CA LEU A 153 4.20 14.09 -15.93
C LEU A 153 5.30 14.74 -15.06
N GLN A 154 6.38 15.24 -15.66
CA GLN A 154 7.45 15.94 -14.94
C GLN A 154 7.18 17.44 -14.75
N LEU A 155 6.35 18.06 -15.59
CA LEU A 155 5.99 19.48 -15.52
C LEU A 155 5.09 19.79 -14.30
N VAL A 156 5.69 19.85 -13.11
CA VAL A 156 5.40 20.82 -12.04
C VAL A 156 6.75 21.15 -11.40
N GLN A 157 7.42 22.16 -11.94
CA GLN A 157 8.48 22.92 -11.28
C GLN A 157 8.03 24.38 -11.42
N GLY A 158 7.34 24.92 -10.42
CA GLY A 158 6.89 26.31 -10.42
C GLY A 158 5.51 26.49 -9.80
N GLY A 159 5.52 26.84 -8.51
CA GLY A 159 4.39 27.24 -7.67
C GLY A 159 4.90 27.51 -6.27
#